data_AF-A0A0A3IX58-F1
#
_entry.id   AF-A0A0A3IX58-F1
#
_cell.length_a   1.000
_cell.length_b   1.000
_cell.length_c   1.000
_cell.angle_alpha   90.00
_cell.angle_beta   90.00
_cell.angle_gamma   90.00
#
_symmetry.space_group_name_H-M   'P 1'
#
loop_
_entity.id
_entity.type
_entity.pdbx_description
1 polymer ?
#
loop_
_entity_poly.entity_id
_entity_poly.type
_entity_poly.pdbx_seq_one_letter_code
_entity_poly.pdbx_strand_id
1 'polypeptide(L)'
;MESWSQLLITLVQQNPIETAILLFTVCLLVIVWLRLNKLVKIDLVKDKRDATEKAITYADRFTDTIIPHLRKYKANVFDLAYYDNSFVSDVKGIHNFRYDYPLTRDQVATREDFHVHEALYNLKTIATGIQHGRVDKEVCCKLFGQEFCEAVEVYYDMILHVRKEDSRAYDQVISLYQDWRKKFTKIKPGKSMEYVPEKRMNENPLSI
;
A
#
# COMPACT_ATOMS: atom_id res chain seq x y z
N MET A 1 0.93 -27.57 -52.39
CA MET A 1 0.90 -26.40 -51.48
C MET A 1 1.57 -25.27 -52.24
N GLU A 2 0.77 -24.42 -52.87
CA GLU A 2 1.32 -23.25 -53.57
C GLU A 2 1.93 -22.29 -52.54
N SER A 3 3.12 -21.79 -52.84
CA SER A 3 3.77 -20.81 -51.99
C SER A 3 3.04 -19.47 -52.11
N TRP A 4 2.93 -18.72 -51.01
CA TRP A 4 2.27 -17.40 -50.98
C TRP A 4 2.79 -16.43 -52.05
N SER A 5 4.04 -16.56 -52.45
CA SER A 5 4.63 -15.79 -53.55
C SER A 5 4.02 -16.11 -54.92
N GLN A 6 3.69 -17.38 -55.19
CA GLN A 6 3.06 -17.77 -56.45
C GLN A 6 1.63 -17.25 -56.55
N LEU A 7 0.85 -17.30 -55.46
CA LEU A 7 -0.50 -16.73 -55.39
C LEU A 7 -0.52 -15.21 -55.60
N LEU A 8 0.46 -14.50 -55.02
CA LEU A 8 0.60 -13.05 -55.21
C LEU A 8 0.92 -12.69 -56.67
N ILE A 9 1.81 -13.45 -57.32
CA ILE A 9 2.17 -13.22 -58.72
C ILE A 9 0.96 -13.44 -59.64
N THR A 10 0.18 -14.50 -59.42
CA THR A 10 -1.03 -14.76 -60.20
C THR A 10 -2.11 -13.70 -59.99
N LEU A 11 -2.29 -13.21 -58.75
CA LEU A 11 -3.23 -12.13 -58.43
C LEU A 11 -2.85 -10.80 -59.08
N VAL A 12 -1.56 -10.45 -59.09
CA VAL A 12 -1.05 -9.23 -59.73
C VAL A 12 -1.21 -9.30 -61.25
N GLN A 13 -1.03 -10.47 -61.86
CA GLN A 13 -1.25 -10.65 -63.30
C GLN A 13 -2.73 -10.58 -63.70
N GLN A 14 -3.64 -11.09 -62.87
CA GLN A 14 -5.08 -11.07 -63.17
C GLN A 14 -5.71 -9.69 -62.91
N ASN A 15 -5.39 -9.03 -61.80
CA ASN A 15 -6.01 -7.77 -61.39
C ASN A 15 -4.98 -6.79 -60.79
N PRO A 16 -4.16 -6.12 -61.62
CA PRO A 16 -3.03 -5.29 -61.16
C PRO A 16 -3.46 -4.04 -60.39
N ILE A 17 -4.61 -3.44 -60.74
CA ILE A 17 -5.11 -2.21 -60.10
C ILE A 17 -5.66 -2.53 -58.71
N GLU A 18 -6.48 -3.57 -58.59
CA GLU A 18 -7.08 -3.98 -57.32
C GLU A 18 -6.02 -4.43 -56.32
N THR A 19 -5.03 -5.19 -56.78
CA THR A 19 -3.90 -5.64 -55.95
C THR A 19 -3.04 -4.46 -55.48
N ALA A 20 -2.81 -3.44 -56.33
CA ALA A 20 -2.11 -2.22 -55.92
C ALA A 20 -2.87 -1.43 -54.83
N ILE A 21 -4.19 -1.31 -54.95
CA ILE A 21 -5.05 -0.67 -53.93
C ILE A 21 -4.99 -1.45 -52.61
N LEU A 22 -5.06 -2.79 -52.68
CA LEU A 22 -4.99 -3.66 -51.50
C LEU A 22 -3.62 -3.52 -50.79
N LEU A 23 -2.52 -3.53 -51.54
CA LEU A 23 -1.18 -3.32 -50.97
C LEU A 23 -1.03 -1.93 -50.37
N PHE A 24 -1.55 -0.90 -51.03
CA PHE A 24 -1.52 0.47 -50.53
C PHE A 24 -2.31 0.62 -49.21
N THR A 25 -3.51 0.04 -49.14
CA THR A 25 -4.33 0.05 -47.90
C THR A 25 -3.67 -0.72 -46.76
N VAL A 26 -3.08 -1.88 -47.02
CA VAL A 26 -2.30 -2.62 -46.02
C VAL A 26 -1.10 -1.81 -45.53
N CYS A 27 -0.35 -1.17 -46.43
CA CYS A 27 0.75 -0.27 -46.07
C CYS A 27 0.28 0.89 -45.17
N LEU A 28 -0.84 1.54 -45.50
CA LEU A 28 -1.41 2.60 -44.67
C LEU A 28 -1.81 2.09 -43.28
N LEU A 29 -2.44 0.92 -43.18
CA LEU A 29 -2.81 0.31 -41.90
C LEU A 29 -1.58 0.01 -41.04
N VAL A 30 -0.50 -0.49 -41.62
CA VAL A 30 0.77 -0.72 -40.91
C VAL A 30 1.35 0.60 -40.39
N ILE A 31 1.34 1.68 -41.18
CA ILE A 31 1.83 2.99 -40.77
C ILE A 31 1.00 3.55 -39.60
N VAL A 32 -0.33 3.46 -39.68
CA VAL A 32 -1.25 3.90 -38.61
C VAL A 32 -1.02 3.08 -37.35
N TRP A 33 -0.89 1.76 -37.47
CA TRP A 33 -0.62 0.87 -36.34
C TRP A 33 0.71 1.22 -35.64
N LEU A 34 1.79 1.45 -36.39
CA LEU A 34 3.08 1.85 -35.83
C LEU A 34 2.99 3.20 -35.08
N ARG A 35 2.26 4.17 -35.63
CA ARG A 35 2.05 5.49 -35.01
C ARG A 35 1.25 5.37 -33.71
N LEU A 36 0.13 4.64 -33.74
CA LEU A 36 -0.70 4.40 -32.55
C LEU A 36 0.09 3.69 -31.46
N ASN A 37 0.84 2.65 -31.81
CA ASN A 37 1.63 1.90 -30.85
C ASN A 37 2.73 2.77 -30.20
N LYS A 38 3.32 3.72 -30.95
CA LYS A 38 4.25 4.70 -30.40
C LYS A 38 3.58 5.67 -29.42
N LEU A 39 2.40 6.19 -29.76
CA LEU A 39 1.64 7.10 -28.90
C LEU A 39 1.23 6.42 -27.59
N VAL A 40 0.67 5.22 -27.68
CA VAL A 40 0.28 4.41 -26.51
C VAL A 40 1.47 4.17 -25.58
N LYS A 41 2.66 3.88 -26.13
CA LYS A 41 3.86 3.71 -25.30
C LYS A 41 4.28 5.00 -24.59
N ILE A 42 4.15 6.15 -25.24
CA ILE A 42 4.47 7.45 -24.63
C ILE A 42 3.49 7.75 -23.50
N ASP A 43 2.19 7.54 -23.73
CA ASP A 43 1.15 7.77 -22.73
C ASP A 43 1.33 6.85 -21.51
N LEU A 44 1.63 5.56 -21.73
CA LEU A 44 1.93 4.62 -20.65
C LEU A 44 3.13 5.05 -19.80
N VAL A 45 4.18 5.57 -20.42
CA VAL A 45 5.37 6.07 -19.69
C VAL A 45 5.03 7.32 -18.90
N LYS A 46 4.22 8.23 -19.47
CA LYS A 46 3.76 9.44 -18.79
C LYS A 46 2.87 9.09 -17.60
N ASP A 47 1.88 8.23 -17.78
CA ASP A 47 0.98 7.79 -16.72
C ASP A 47 1.76 7.13 -15.57
N LYS A 48 2.78 6.33 -15.89
CA LYS A 48 3.66 5.72 -14.88
C LYS A 48 4.44 6.78 -14.10
N ARG A 49 4.98 7.80 -14.78
CA ARG A 49 5.69 8.91 -14.14
C ARG A 49 4.75 9.70 -13.22
N ASP A 50 3.57 10.05 -13.70
CA ASP A 50 2.57 10.80 -12.95
C ASP A 50 2.09 10.00 -11.72
N ALA A 51 1.90 8.67 -11.86
CA ALA A 51 1.56 7.78 -10.76
C ALA A 51 2.67 7.67 -9.71
N THR A 52 3.94 7.73 -10.15
CA THR A 52 5.13 7.70 -9.27
C THR A 52 5.27 9.03 -8.52
N GLU A 53 5.10 10.16 -9.20
CA GLU A 53 5.18 11.48 -8.58
C GLU A 53 4.10 11.67 -7.51
N LYS A 54 2.86 11.23 -7.80
CA LYS A 54 1.80 11.19 -6.79
C LYS A 54 2.14 10.25 -5.64
N ALA A 55 2.84 9.14 -5.87
CA ALA A 55 3.23 8.22 -4.80
C ALA A 55 4.21 8.90 -3.83
N ILE A 56 5.12 9.72 -4.35
CA ILE A 56 6.02 10.57 -3.55
C ILE A 56 5.20 11.58 -2.74
N THR A 57 4.25 12.29 -3.35
CA THR A 57 3.38 13.23 -2.62
C THR A 57 2.60 12.56 -1.48
N TYR A 58 2.14 11.32 -1.68
CA TYR A 58 1.48 10.55 -0.63
C TYR A 58 2.45 10.13 0.48
N ALA A 59 3.70 9.80 0.13
CA ALA A 59 4.75 9.50 1.10
C ALA A 59 5.14 10.73 1.93
N ASP A 60 5.26 11.91 1.30
CA ASP A 60 5.51 13.18 1.99
C ASP A 60 4.36 13.47 2.95
N ARG A 61 3.11 13.38 2.47
CA ARG A 61 1.92 13.54 3.33
C ARG A 61 1.90 12.55 4.49
N PHE A 62 2.26 11.29 4.27
CA PHE A 62 2.35 10.29 5.33
C PHE A 62 3.40 10.67 6.38
N THR A 63 4.55 11.14 5.92
CA THR A 63 5.68 11.57 6.76
C THR A 63 5.35 12.83 7.56
N ASP A 64 4.60 13.76 6.98
CA ASP A 64 4.25 15.03 7.64
C ASP A 64 3.09 14.90 8.61
N THR A 65 2.15 13.98 8.35
CA THR A 65 0.90 13.88 9.13
C THR A 65 0.88 12.68 10.09
N ILE A 66 1.20 11.48 9.61
CA ILE A 66 0.98 10.24 10.37
C ILE A 66 2.19 9.91 11.24
N ILE A 67 3.42 10.04 10.72
CA ILE A 67 4.64 9.70 11.47
C ILE A 67 4.80 10.51 12.77
N PRO A 68 4.61 11.86 12.78
CA PRO A 68 4.79 12.64 14.01
C PRO A 68 3.73 12.28 15.05
N HIS A 69 2.48 12.11 14.60
CA HIS A 69 1.39 11.66 15.45
C HIS A 69 1.67 10.26 16.00
N LEU A 70 2.12 9.32 15.17
CA LEU A 70 2.43 7.94 15.57
C LEU A 70 3.46 7.90 16.69
N ARG A 71 4.56 8.66 16.53
CA ARG A 71 5.61 8.75 17.55
C ARG A 71 5.08 9.34 18.86
N LYS A 72 4.30 10.43 18.78
CA LYS A 72 3.67 11.04 19.96
C LYS A 72 2.69 10.07 20.63
N TYR A 73 1.87 9.38 19.84
CA TYR A 73 0.85 8.46 20.32
C TYR A 73 1.48 7.27 21.04
N LYS A 74 2.48 6.62 20.45
CA LYS A 74 3.23 5.51 21.07
C LYS A 74 3.92 5.90 22.38
N ALA A 75 4.38 7.15 22.50
CA ALA A 75 5.06 7.63 23.69
C ALA A 75 4.12 7.91 24.87
N ASN A 76 2.84 8.20 24.60
CA ASN A 76 1.92 8.70 25.61
C ASN A 76 0.69 7.81 25.86
N VAL A 77 0.35 6.91 24.94
CA VAL A 77 -0.75 5.96 25.08
C VAL A 77 -0.19 4.59 25.47
N PHE A 78 -0.54 4.15 26.67
CA PHE A 78 -0.20 2.82 27.19
C PHE A 78 -1.26 1.77 26.77
N ASP A 79 -0.93 0.50 26.94
CA ASP A 79 -1.82 -0.64 26.63
C ASP A 79 -2.31 -0.68 25.18
N LEU A 80 -1.40 -0.36 24.25
CA LEU A 80 -1.68 -0.53 22.82
C LEU A 80 -1.90 -2.02 22.50
N ALA A 81 -2.84 -2.31 21.62
CA ALA A 81 -3.17 -3.68 21.20
C ALA A 81 -1.93 -4.46 20.73
N TYR A 82 -0.94 -3.77 20.16
CA TYR A 82 0.35 -4.32 19.76
C TYR A 82 1.48 -3.44 20.32
N TYR A 83 1.76 -3.56 21.62
CA TYR A 83 2.86 -2.82 22.28
C TYR A 83 4.21 -3.56 22.21
N ASP A 84 4.21 -4.86 21.90
CA ASP A 84 5.43 -5.67 21.89
C ASP A 84 6.11 -5.67 20.52
N ASN A 85 7.38 -5.26 20.47
CA ASN A 85 8.24 -5.30 19.28
C ASN A 85 8.45 -6.75 18.76
N SER A 86 8.19 -7.75 19.58
CA SER A 86 8.23 -9.17 19.20
C SER A 86 6.91 -9.67 18.59
N PHE A 87 5.83 -8.89 18.74
CA PHE A 87 4.51 -9.26 18.25
C PHE A 87 4.41 -8.98 16.75
N VAL A 88 4.64 -10.03 15.97
CA VAL A 88 4.31 -10.06 14.55
C VAL A 88 2.83 -10.40 14.44
N SER A 89 1.97 -9.40 14.27
CA SER A 89 0.56 -9.63 13.90
C SER A 89 0.50 -10.66 12.77
N ASP A 90 -0.16 -11.78 13.04
CA ASP A 90 -0.28 -12.88 12.09
C ASP A 90 -0.87 -12.36 10.78
N VAL A 91 -0.37 -12.87 9.65
CA VAL A 91 -0.83 -12.53 8.28
C VAL A 91 -2.35 -12.67 8.09
N LYS A 92 -3.03 -13.39 9.00
CA LYS A 92 -4.49 -13.56 9.07
C LYS A 92 -5.24 -12.33 9.64
N GLY A 93 -4.51 -11.30 10.04
CA GLY A 93 -5.03 -10.01 10.51
C GLY A 93 -5.21 -10.00 12.02
N ILE A 94 -4.90 -8.86 12.65
CA ILE A 94 -5.96 -7.96 13.12
C ILE A 94 -7.16 -8.82 13.57
N HIS A 95 -7.09 -9.28 14.82
CA HIS A 95 -7.89 -10.37 15.39
C HIS A 95 -9.42 -10.13 15.31
N ASN A 96 -10.19 -11.15 15.72
CA ASN A 96 -11.62 -11.24 15.49
C ASN A 96 -12.39 -10.22 16.36
N PHE A 97 -13.06 -9.26 15.71
CA PHE A 97 -13.97 -8.23 16.25
C PHE A 97 -14.85 -8.62 17.44
N ARG A 98 -15.20 -9.90 17.55
CA ARG A 98 -16.08 -10.42 18.61
C ARG A 98 -15.37 -10.67 19.94
N TYR A 99 -14.03 -10.78 19.95
CA TYR A 99 -13.26 -11.30 21.09
C TYR A 99 -12.15 -10.36 21.57
N ASP A 100 -11.77 -9.35 20.78
CA ASP A 100 -10.72 -8.42 21.19
C ASP A 100 -11.28 -7.22 21.96
N TYR A 101 -10.67 -7.01 23.12
CA TYR A 101 -11.09 -6.12 24.19
C TYR A 101 -11.75 -4.81 23.72
N PRO A 102 -12.99 -4.53 24.12
CA PRO A 102 -13.56 -3.21 23.92
C PRO A 102 -12.77 -2.20 24.75
N LEU A 103 -12.17 -1.20 24.09
CA LEU A 103 -11.63 -0.03 24.80
C LEU A 103 -12.66 0.48 25.82
N THR A 104 -12.22 0.75 27.04
CA THR A 104 -13.08 1.42 28.03
C THR A 104 -13.38 2.85 27.57
N ARG A 105 -14.44 3.48 28.10
CA ARG A 105 -14.76 4.87 27.75
C ARG A 105 -13.60 5.82 28.04
N ASP A 106 -12.90 5.61 29.16
CA ASP A 106 -11.74 6.44 29.55
C ASP A 106 -10.56 6.25 28.59
N GLN A 107 -10.36 5.02 28.12
CA GLN A 107 -9.35 4.71 27.11
C GLN A 107 -9.66 5.34 25.76
N VAL A 108 -10.94 5.41 25.36
CA VAL A 108 -11.36 6.11 24.14
C VAL A 108 -11.14 7.61 24.29
N ALA A 109 -11.62 8.21 25.38
CA ALA A 109 -11.46 9.64 25.65
C ALA A 109 -9.97 10.07 25.64
N THR A 110 -9.11 9.29 26.30
CA THR A 110 -7.66 9.55 26.30
C THR A 110 -7.10 9.55 24.87
N ARG A 111 -7.52 8.63 24.01
CA ARG A 111 -7.03 8.54 22.62
C ARG A 111 -7.60 9.66 21.74
N GLU A 112 -8.83 10.08 22.00
CA GLU A 112 -9.46 11.24 21.37
C GLU A 112 -8.74 12.55 21.71
N ASP A 113 -8.30 12.71 22.96
CA ASP A 113 -7.48 13.86 23.41
C ASP A 113 -6.14 13.95 22.67
N PHE A 114 -5.63 12.83 22.14
CA PHE A 114 -4.45 12.80 21.28
C PHE A 114 -4.74 13.08 19.80
N HIS A 115 -5.99 13.36 19.42
CA HIS A 115 -6.43 13.60 18.04
C HIS A 115 -6.27 12.40 17.09
N VAL A 116 -6.41 11.17 17.61
CA VAL A 116 -6.25 9.94 16.82
C VAL A 116 -7.16 9.87 15.58
N HIS A 117 -8.34 10.50 15.63
CA HIS A 117 -9.26 10.55 14.50
C HIS A 117 -8.68 11.24 13.27
N GLU A 118 -7.87 12.29 13.46
CA GLU A 118 -7.22 12.99 12.34
C GLU A 118 -6.17 12.10 11.67
N ALA A 119 -5.37 11.39 12.47
CA ALA A 119 -4.40 10.43 11.96
C ALA A 119 -5.09 9.29 11.19
N LEU A 120 -6.18 8.75 11.73
CA LEU A 120 -6.99 7.72 11.07
C LEU A 120 -7.63 8.21 9.77
N TYR A 121 -8.13 9.45 9.74
CA TYR A 121 -8.67 10.07 8.52
C TYR A 121 -7.62 10.20 7.42
N ASN A 122 -6.40 10.65 7.78
CA ASN A 122 -5.28 10.73 6.84
C ASN A 122 -4.87 9.33 6.35
N LEU A 123 -4.82 8.34 7.24
CA LEU A 123 -4.52 6.94 6.90
C LEU A 123 -5.55 6.36 5.93
N LYS A 124 -6.84 6.60 6.17
CA LYS A 124 -7.94 6.21 5.28
C LYS A 124 -7.84 6.88 3.92
N THR A 125 -7.53 8.17 3.89
CA THR A 125 -7.37 8.94 2.64
C THR A 125 -6.23 8.39 1.79
N ILE A 126 -5.09 8.11 2.41
CA ILE A 126 -3.91 7.53 1.76
C ILE A 126 -4.23 6.14 1.21
N ALA A 127 -4.80 5.26 2.03
CA ALA A 127 -5.16 3.92 1.61
C ALA A 127 -6.18 3.90 0.46
N THR A 128 -7.17 4.78 0.52
CA THR A 128 -8.19 4.94 -0.53
C THR A 128 -7.56 5.41 -1.84
N GLY A 129 -6.66 6.40 -1.79
CA GLY A 129 -5.93 6.87 -2.98
C GLY A 129 -5.12 5.76 -3.64
N ILE A 130 -4.47 4.90 -2.84
CA ILE A 130 -3.68 3.75 -3.29
C ILE A 130 -4.55 2.67 -3.92
N GLN A 131 -5.64 2.27 -3.25
CA GLN A 131 -6.48 1.16 -3.70
C GLN A 131 -7.29 1.50 -4.96
N HIS A 132 -7.63 2.78 -5.20
CA HIS A 132 -8.29 3.21 -6.44
C HIS A 132 -7.34 3.42 -7.62
N GLY A 133 -6.07 3.02 -7.53
CA GLY A 133 -5.13 3.03 -8.66
C GLY A 133 -4.69 4.42 -9.12
N ARG A 134 -4.86 5.46 -8.30
CA ARG A 134 -4.42 6.83 -8.63
C ARG A 134 -2.91 7.02 -8.46
N VAL A 135 -2.23 6.04 -7.89
CA VAL A 135 -0.84 6.06 -7.43
C VAL A 135 -0.22 4.68 -7.59
N ASP A 136 1.08 4.65 -7.82
CA ASP A 136 1.82 3.39 -7.91
C ASP A 136 1.93 2.73 -6.53
N LYS A 137 1.13 1.66 -6.32
CA LYS A 137 1.06 0.90 -5.07
C LYS A 137 2.41 0.28 -4.68
N GLU A 138 3.25 -0.11 -5.64
CA GLU A 138 4.55 -0.70 -5.35
C GLU A 138 5.54 0.35 -4.86
N VAL A 139 5.53 1.54 -5.46
CA VAL A 139 6.35 2.67 -5.02
C VAL A 139 5.95 3.08 -3.60
N CYS A 140 4.65 3.27 -3.32
CA CYS A 140 4.18 3.59 -1.96
C CYS A 140 4.63 2.54 -0.93
N CYS A 141 4.50 1.25 -1.26
CA CYS A 141 4.89 0.15 -0.38
C CYS A 141 6.40 0.17 -0.06
N LYS A 142 7.24 0.61 -1.00
CA LYS A 142 8.69 0.75 -0.78
C LYS A 142 9.05 1.98 0.04
N LEU A 143 8.32 3.08 -0.12
CA LEU A 143 8.64 4.36 0.52
C LEU A 143 8.23 4.40 1.99
N PHE A 144 7.04 3.87 2.34
CA PHE A 144 6.51 3.97 3.70
C PHE A 144 5.66 2.75 4.11
N GLY A 145 5.77 1.62 3.39
CA GLY A 145 4.88 0.49 3.59
C GLY A 145 5.02 -0.18 4.96
N GLN A 146 6.23 -0.18 5.54
CA GLN A 146 6.49 -0.75 6.86
C GLN A 146 5.87 0.12 7.95
N GLU A 147 6.09 1.43 7.88
CA GLU A 147 5.56 2.44 8.80
C GLU A 147 4.04 2.54 8.70
N PHE A 148 3.48 2.36 7.49
CA PHE A 148 2.04 2.22 7.31
C PHE A 148 1.50 1.02 8.07
N CYS A 149 2.17 -0.14 7.98
CA CYS A 149 1.73 -1.32 8.71
C CYS A 149 1.79 -1.12 10.22
N GLU A 150 2.87 -0.51 10.71
CA GLU A 150 3.01 -0.16 12.13
C GLU A 150 1.93 0.82 12.58
N ALA A 151 1.62 1.85 11.78
CA ALA A 151 0.55 2.80 12.10
C ALA A 151 -0.81 2.12 12.21
N VAL A 152 -1.12 1.20 11.29
CA VAL A 152 -2.37 0.42 11.34
C VAL A 152 -2.43 -0.44 12.61
N GLU A 153 -1.33 -1.09 12.98
CA GLU A 153 -1.23 -1.90 14.20
C GLU A 153 -1.43 -1.03 15.44
N VAL A 154 -0.75 0.11 15.53
CA VAL A 154 -0.85 1.01 16.70
C VAL A 154 -2.23 1.61 16.87
N TYR A 155 -2.91 2.01 15.79
CA TYR A 155 -4.26 2.57 15.86
C TYR A 155 -5.38 1.52 15.80
N TYR A 156 -5.02 0.24 15.84
CA TYR A 156 -5.96 -0.84 15.54
C TYR A 156 -7.14 -0.89 16.51
N ASP A 157 -6.89 -0.61 17.79
CA ASP A 157 -7.91 -0.54 18.84
C ASP A 157 -8.99 0.53 18.56
N MET A 158 -8.59 1.69 18.04
CA MET A 158 -9.51 2.75 17.61
C MET A 158 -10.22 2.39 16.31
N ILE A 159 -9.54 1.70 15.39
CA ILE A 159 -10.20 1.15 14.17
C ILE A 159 -11.29 0.16 14.58
N LEU A 160 -11.01 -0.73 15.54
CA LEU A 160 -11.98 -1.65 16.12
C LEU A 160 -13.14 -0.91 16.78
N HIS A 161 -12.85 0.14 17.55
CA HIS A 161 -13.86 0.96 18.20
C HIS A 161 -14.86 1.53 17.18
N VAL A 162 -14.37 2.20 16.13
CA VAL A 162 -15.24 2.78 15.08
C VAL A 162 -16.04 1.70 14.34
N ARG A 163 -15.44 0.53 14.10
CA ARG A 163 -16.09 -0.56 13.38
C ARG A 163 -17.20 -1.27 14.16
N LYS A 164 -17.34 -1.03 15.47
CA LYS A 164 -18.53 -1.44 16.22
C LYS A 164 -19.79 -0.73 15.73
N GLU A 165 -19.65 0.52 15.30
CA GLU A 165 -20.76 1.32 14.76
C GLU A 165 -20.89 1.12 13.25
N ASP A 166 -19.77 1.13 12.52
CA ASP A 166 -19.72 0.86 11.08
C ASP A 166 -18.78 -0.30 10.75
N SER A 167 -19.35 -1.50 10.59
CA SER A 167 -18.59 -2.72 10.26
C SER A 167 -17.68 -2.60 9.04
N ARG A 168 -17.91 -1.65 8.11
CA ARG A 168 -17.11 -1.46 6.89
C ARG A 168 -16.11 -0.30 6.98
N ALA A 169 -16.07 0.40 8.11
CA ALA A 169 -15.11 1.48 8.31
C ALA A 169 -13.68 0.94 8.15
N TYR A 170 -12.83 1.68 7.44
CA TYR A 170 -11.41 1.34 7.22
C TYR A 170 -11.12 0.04 6.45
N ASP A 171 -12.09 -0.54 5.73
CA ASP A 171 -11.84 -1.75 4.91
C ASP A 171 -10.68 -1.59 3.93
N GLN A 172 -10.52 -0.42 3.31
CA GLN A 172 -9.40 -0.12 2.40
C GLN A 172 -8.05 -0.10 3.10
N VAL A 173 -8.01 0.42 4.34
CA VAL A 173 -6.79 0.44 5.17
C VAL A 173 -6.39 -0.98 5.55
N ILE A 174 -7.36 -1.78 6.01
CA ILE A 174 -7.12 -3.16 6.44
C ILE A 174 -6.73 -4.05 5.26
N SER A 175 -7.38 -3.91 4.11
CA SER A 175 -7.01 -4.60 2.87
C SER A 175 -5.57 -4.25 2.46
N LEU A 176 -5.20 -2.96 2.47
CA LEU A 176 -3.84 -2.54 2.13
C LEU A 176 -2.81 -3.07 3.12
N TYR A 177 -3.13 -3.05 4.42
CA TYR A 177 -2.31 -3.62 5.48
C TYR A 177 -2.05 -5.12 5.25
N GLN A 178 -3.10 -5.91 5.01
CA GLN A 178 -2.97 -7.35 4.78
C GLN A 178 -2.11 -7.68 3.57
N ASP A 179 -2.18 -6.86 2.51
CA ASP A 179 -1.34 -7.00 1.33
C ASP A 179 0.12 -6.67 1.60
N TRP A 180 0.38 -5.58 2.32
CA TRP A 180 1.73 -5.09 2.57
C TRP A 180 2.44 -5.86 3.68
N ARG A 181 1.75 -6.21 4.76
CA ARG A 181 2.33 -6.94 5.89
C ARG A 181 2.93 -8.29 5.49
N LYS A 182 2.33 -8.97 4.50
CA LYS A 182 2.87 -10.20 3.88
C LYS A 182 4.27 -10.05 3.29
N LYS A 183 4.62 -8.83 2.85
CA LYS A 183 5.93 -8.54 2.26
C LYS A 183 7.01 -8.34 3.33
N PHE A 184 6.63 -7.85 4.51
CA PHE A 184 7.55 -7.54 5.61
C PHE A 184 7.73 -8.70 6.62
N THR A 185 6.75 -9.60 6.72
CA THR A 185 6.80 -10.80 7.59
C THR A 185 7.87 -11.83 7.18
N LYS A 186 8.40 -11.77 5.96
CA LYS A 186 9.44 -12.69 5.47
C LYS A 186 10.88 -12.32 5.87
N ILE A 187 11.07 -11.20 6.57
CA ILE A 187 12.39 -10.84 7.11
C ILE A 187 12.57 -11.60 8.43
N LYS A 188 13.20 -12.78 8.37
CA LYS A 188 13.70 -13.47 9.57
C LYS A 188 14.56 -12.50 10.38
N PRO A 189 14.44 -12.43 11.71
CA PRO A 189 15.38 -11.68 12.53
C PRO A 189 16.77 -12.32 12.36
N GLY A 190 17.65 -11.64 11.62
CA GLY A 190 19.08 -11.92 11.68
C GLY A 190 19.54 -11.51 13.07
N LYS A 191 19.83 -12.51 13.92
CA LYS A 191 20.49 -12.42 15.24
C LYS A 191 20.23 -11.10 16.00
N SER A 192 19.19 -11.11 16.81
CA SER A 192 19.05 -10.16 17.92
C SER A 192 20.36 -10.06 18.71
N MET A 193 20.92 -8.85 18.84
CA MET A 193 21.77 -8.55 19.99
C MET A 193 20.92 -8.82 21.24
N GLU A 194 21.35 -9.77 22.06
CA GLU A 194 20.84 -9.96 23.40
C GLU A 194 20.98 -8.64 24.16
N TYR A 195 19.86 -7.96 24.39
CA TYR A 195 19.79 -6.92 25.40
C TYR A 195 19.73 -7.62 26.77
N VAL A 196 20.86 -7.63 27.47
CA VAL A 196 20.93 -8.05 28.87
C VAL A 196 20.36 -6.91 29.72
N PRO A 197 19.22 -7.09 30.42
CA PRO A 197 18.69 -6.04 31.27
C PRO A 197 19.61 -5.85 32.48
N GLU A 198 20.06 -4.62 32.68
CA GLU A 198 20.85 -4.23 33.84
C GLU A 198 20.03 -4.44 35.12
N LYS A 199 20.53 -5.32 35.99
CA LYS A 199 19.91 -5.72 37.25
C LYS A 199 19.85 -4.51 38.18
N ARG A 200 18.67 -3.92 38.39
CA ARG A 200 18.49 -2.84 39.39
C ARG A 200 18.92 -3.37 40.76
N MET A 201 19.99 -2.81 41.31
CA MET A 201 20.37 -2.99 42.71
C MET A 201 19.28 -2.39 43.58
N ASN A 202 18.54 -3.25 44.28
CA ASN A 202 17.87 -2.90 45.51
C ASN A 202 18.95 -2.66 46.56
N GLU A 203 19.29 -1.40 46.80
CA GLU A 203 19.91 -0.99 48.05
C GLU A 203 18.93 -0.07 48.77
N ASN A 204 18.21 -0.66 49.72
CA ASN A 204 17.69 0.11 50.83
C ASN A 204 17.99 -0.67 52.11
N PRO A 205 19.12 -0.40 52.79
CA PRO A 205 19.37 -0.92 54.12
C PRO A 205 19.50 0.25 55.09
N LEU A 206 18.39 0.85 55.51
CA LEU A 206 18.36 1.63 56.74
C LEU A 206 17.10 1.32 57.53
N SER A 207 17.16 0.15 58.17
CA SER A 207 16.49 -0.14 59.43
C SER A 207 17.47 0.15 60.58
N ILE A 208 17.32 1.30 61.24
CA ILE A 208 17.41 1.49 62.70
C ILE A 208 16.42 2.59 63.07
#